data_AF-A0A7K2BU53-F1
#
_entry.id   AF-A0A7K2BU53-F1
#
_cell.length_a   1.000
_cell.length_b   1.000
_cell.length_c   1.000
_cell.angle_alpha   90.00
_cell.angle_beta   90.00
_cell.angle_gamma   90.00
#
_symmetry.space_group_name_H-M   'P 1'
#
loop_
_entity.id
_entity.type
_entity.pdbx_description
1 polymer ?
#
loop_
_entity_poly.entity_id
_entity_poly.type
_entity_poly.pdbx_seq_one_letter_code
_entity_poly.pdbx_strand_id
1 'polypeptide(L)'
;MSPRPSTSSSTTAATSRASPATEHSTGRMKRILGIGCLAGLAAGAAAALFAATAGRGPIRDAIALEDSISHGTSGAHHDDLFSRGVQEIGGAIGLIVFGLALGVIFAVVLAAVGPRLVASTPLTASIRLGFFGFVAVVLVPFLKYPANPPAVGDPDTVNERTVLYFAVLGLSILLTWAVWRFHLGVSLSPVAKAWATAALYGAGLLVIFLALPGNPDAIDAPADLVWRFRL
;
A
#
# COMPACT_ATOMS: atom_id res chain seq x y z
N MET A 1 15.97 -8.45 81.95
CA MET A 1 16.29 -7.27 81.12
C MET A 1 16.87 -7.78 79.80
N SER A 2 16.29 -7.37 78.67
CA SER A 2 16.54 -7.90 77.30
C SER A 2 17.99 -7.69 76.80
N PRO A 3 18.47 -8.41 75.76
CA PRO A 3 18.14 -8.01 74.37
C PRO A 3 17.75 -9.16 73.41
N ARG A 4 17.04 -8.73 72.35
CA ARG A 4 16.57 -9.44 71.14
C ARG A 4 17.70 -9.57 70.07
N PRO A 5 17.43 -9.70 68.74
CA PRO A 5 17.05 -10.89 67.95
C PRO A 5 17.89 -11.07 66.66
N SER A 6 17.55 -12.08 65.84
CA SER A 6 17.53 -12.07 64.36
C SER A 6 18.81 -11.82 63.54
N THR A 7 19.11 -12.71 62.60
CA THR A 7 18.97 -12.43 61.15
C THR A 7 19.14 -13.72 60.34
N SER A 8 18.04 -14.26 59.82
CA SER A 8 18.05 -15.15 58.66
C SER A 8 17.40 -14.39 57.52
N SER A 9 18.23 -13.99 56.56
CA SER A 9 17.84 -13.25 55.37
C SER A 9 17.32 -14.24 54.34
N SER A 10 15.99 -14.33 54.20
CA SER A 10 15.36 -15.03 53.08
C SER A 10 15.28 -14.10 51.86
N THR A 11 16.22 -14.28 50.94
CA THR A 11 16.18 -13.72 49.59
C THR A 11 14.95 -14.27 48.86
N THR A 12 13.89 -13.47 48.77
CA THR A 12 12.73 -13.81 47.95
C THR A 12 13.08 -13.52 46.50
N ALA A 13 13.26 -14.57 45.70
CA ALA A 13 13.35 -14.46 44.25
C ALA A 13 12.01 -13.93 43.71
N ALA A 14 11.98 -12.64 43.37
CA ALA A 14 10.86 -12.03 42.67
C ALA A 14 10.76 -12.65 41.27
N THR A 15 9.88 -13.63 41.11
CA THR A 15 9.46 -14.14 39.82
C THR A 15 8.58 -13.07 39.16
N SER A 16 9.19 -12.30 38.26
CA SER A 16 8.47 -11.39 37.36
C SER A 16 7.62 -12.23 36.40
N ARG A 17 6.43 -12.64 36.83
CA ARG A 17 5.42 -13.22 35.95
C ARG A 17 4.76 -12.10 35.17
N ALA A 18 4.79 -12.20 33.85
CA ALA A 18 3.99 -11.37 32.97
C ALA A 18 2.51 -11.47 33.39
N SER A 19 1.87 -10.32 33.62
CA SER A 19 0.47 -10.26 34.07
C SER A 19 -0.45 -10.88 33.00
N PRO A 20 -1.52 -11.62 33.35
CA PRO A 20 -2.42 -12.30 32.40
C PRO A 20 -2.96 -11.41 31.26
N ALA A 21 -3.08 -10.10 31.52
CA ALA A 21 -3.46 -9.11 30.52
C ALA A 21 -2.45 -8.99 29.36
N THR A 22 -1.15 -9.15 29.64
CA THR A 22 -0.07 -9.07 28.65
C THR A 22 0.01 -10.32 27.76
N GLU A 23 -0.25 -11.51 28.31
CA GLU A 23 -0.31 -12.74 27.52
C GLU A 23 -1.47 -12.73 26.53
N HIS A 24 -2.65 -12.27 26.96
CA HIS A 24 -3.83 -12.18 26.10
C HIS A 24 -3.66 -11.15 24.96
N SER A 25 -3.01 -10.02 25.24
CA SER A 25 -2.68 -9.02 24.20
C SER A 25 -1.68 -9.57 23.17
N THR A 26 -0.66 -10.27 23.65
CA THR A 26 0.39 -10.87 22.80
C THR A 26 -0.18 -11.95 21.89
N GLY A 27 -1.04 -12.83 22.42
CA GLY A 27 -1.71 -13.88 21.63
C GLY A 27 -2.60 -13.30 20.53
N ARG A 28 -3.35 -12.23 20.84
CA ARG A 28 -4.20 -11.56 19.87
C ARG A 28 -3.39 -10.90 18.73
N MET A 29 -2.31 -10.21 19.07
CA MET A 29 -1.44 -9.57 18.07
C MET A 29 -0.80 -10.60 17.14
N LYS A 30 -0.23 -11.68 17.70
CA LYS A 30 0.34 -12.78 16.92
C LYS A 30 -0.67 -13.38 15.94
N ARG A 31 -1.93 -13.58 16.39
CA ARG A 31 -3.01 -14.09 15.53
C ARG A 31 -3.35 -13.12 14.39
N ILE A 32 -3.49 -11.83 14.68
CA ILE A 32 -3.81 -10.81 13.67
C ILE A 32 -2.70 -10.72 12.63
N LEU A 33 -1.43 -10.69 13.07
CA LEU A 33 -0.27 -10.71 12.18
C LEU A 33 -0.21 -11.97 11.33
N GLY A 34 -0.41 -13.15 11.92
CA GLY A 34 -0.41 -14.42 11.18
C GLY A 34 -1.48 -14.47 10.08
N ILE A 35 -2.69 -14.01 10.39
CA ILE A 35 -3.77 -13.89 9.39
C ILE A 35 -3.41 -12.85 8.32
N GLY A 36 -2.84 -11.72 8.73
CA GLY A 36 -2.36 -10.69 7.80
C GLY A 36 -1.31 -11.21 6.83
N CYS A 37 -0.31 -11.95 7.32
CA CYS A 37 0.72 -12.57 6.49
C CYS A 37 0.10 -13.55 5.48
N LEU A 38 -0.80 -14.44 5.92
CA LEU A 38 -1.46 -15.41 5.04
C LEU A 38 -2.32 -14.73 3.98
N ALA A 39 -3.10 -13.72 4.38
CA ALA A 39 -3.91 -12.93 3.45
C ALA A 39 -3.03 -12.18 2.44
N GLY A 40 -1.91 -11.60 2.89
CA GLY A 40 -0.94 -10.92 2.05
C GLY A 40 -0.28 -11.84 1.03
N LEU A 41 0.15 -13.03 1.46
CA LEU A 41 0.71 -14.05 0.56
C LEU A 41 -0.31 -14.51 -0.48
N ALA A 42 -1.56 -14.76 -0.06
CA ALA A 42 -2.62 -15.14 -0.98
C ALA A 42 -2.92 -14.02 -1.99
N ALA A 43 -2.97 -12.77 -1.54
CA ALA A 43 -3.18 -11.62 -2.41
C ALA A 43 -2.00 -11.42 -3.38
N GLY A 44 -0.76 -11.54 -2.91
CA GLY A 44 0.44 -11.43 -3.75
C GLY A 44 0.52 -12.55 -4.79
N ALA A 45 0.15 -13.79 -4.42
CA ALA A 45 0.05 -14.90 -5.37
C ALA A 45 -1.06 -14.68 -6.40
N ALA A 46 -2.22 -14.18 -5.98
CA ALA A 46 -3.31 -13.81 -6.89
C ALA A 46 -2.87 -12.68 -7.85
N ALA A 47 -2.14 -11.68 -7.35
CA ALA A 47 -1.59 -10.60 -8.17
C ALA A 47 -0.55 -11.12 -9.18
N ALA A 48 0.33 -12.03 -8.76
CA ALA A 48 1.30 -12.68 -9.65
C ALA A 48 0.60 -13.49 -10.75
N LEU A 49 -0.46 -14.22 -10.41
CA LEU A 49 -1.27 -14.96 -11.38
C LEU A 49 -2.00 -14.01 -12.36
N PHE A 50 -2.53 -12.91 -11.85
CA PHE A 50 -3.15 -11.88 -12.68
C PHE A 50 -2.15 -11.25 -13.64
N ALA A 51 -0.96 -10.85 -13.15
CA ALA A 51 0.11 -10.31 -13.99
C ALA A 51 0.56 -11.32 -15.06
N ALA A 52 0.61 -12.61 -14.71
CA ALA A 52 0.96 -13.68 -15.63
C ALA A 52 -0.10 -13.97 -16.70
N THR A 53 -1.37 -13.62 -16.49
CA THR A 53 -2.44 -13.92 -17.45
C THR A 53 -2.93 -12.67 -18.19
N ALA A 54 -3.25 -11.60 -17.47
CA ALA A 54 -3.75 -10.34 -18.02
C ALA A 54 -2.62 -9.37 -18.41
N GLY A 55 -1.55 -9.30 -17.60
CA GLY A 55 -0.46 -8.34 -17.80
C GLY A 55 0.45 -8.61 -19.01
N ARG A 56 0.57 -9.88 -19.43
CA ARG A 56 1.52 -10.27 -20.50
C ARG A 56 1.25 -9.62 -21.85
N GLY A 57 -0.01 -9.40 -22.21
CA GLY A 57 -0.37 -8.84 -23.52
C GLY A 57 0.17 -7.42 -23.70
N PRO A 58 -0.32 -6.46 -22.89
CA PRO A 58 0.14 -5.06 -22.97
C PRO A 58 1.65 -4.89 -22.81
N ILE A 59 2.29 -5.68 -21.94
CA ILE A 59 3.76 -5.65 -21.77
C ILE A 59 4.47 -6.08 -23.06
N ARG A 60 3.99 -7.14 -23.74
CA ARG A 60 4.58 -7.58 -25.01
C ARG A 60 4.39 -6.55 -26.12
N ASP A 61 3.20 -5.95 -26.19
CA ASP A 61 2.89 -4.92 -27.18
C ASP A 61 3.81 -3.70 -26.99
N ALA A 62 4.09 -3.31 -25.74
CA ALA A 62 5.02 -2.23 -25.43
C ALA A 62 6.48 -2.55 -25.80
N ILE A 63 6.94 -3.77 -25.52
CA ILE A 63 8.31 -4.18 -25.89
C ILE A 63 8.48 -4.26 -27.41
N ALA A 64 7.47 -4.75 -28.14
CA ALA A 64 7.52 -4.76 -29.61
C ALA A 64 7.59 -3.35 -30.20
N LEU A 65 6.94 -2.37 -29.55
CA LEU A 65 7.05 -0.96 -29.92
C LEU A 65 8.48 -0.44 -29.68
N GLU A 66 9.09 -0.74 -28.54
CA GLU A 66 10.48 -0.40 -28.21
C GLU A 66 11.48 -0.98 -29.23
N ASP A 67 11.34 -2.26 -29.59
CA ASP A 67 12.17 -2.92 -30.61
C ASP A 67 12.03 -2.22 -31.98
N SER A 68 10.82 -1.81 -32.35
CA SER A 68 10.55 -1.12 -33.62
C SER A 68 11.16 0.29 -33.70
N ILE A 69 11.17 1.02 -32.57
CA ILE A 69 11.82 2.34 -32.47
C ILE A 69 13.34 2.17 -32.54
N SER A 70 13.88 1.18 -31.81
CA SER A 70 15.31 0.92 -31.71
C SER A 70 15.93 0.44 -33.04
N HIS A 71 15.17 -0.22 -33.91
CA HIS A 71 15.63 -0.62 -35.25
C HIS A 71 15.71 0.55 -36.25
N GLY A 72 15.04 1.68 -35.98
CA GLY A 72 15.09 2.89 -36.81
C GLY A 72 16.30 3.79 -36.51
N THR A 73 16.85 3.72 -35.31
CA THR A 73 18.04 4.44 -34.86
C THR A 73 19.18 3.47 -34.62
N SER A 74 20.11 3.37 -35.56
CA SER A 74 21.25 2.45 -35.54
C SER A 74 21.95 2.34 -34.17
N GLY A 75 21.83 1.18 -33.50
CA GLY A 75 22.94 0.61 -32.73
C GLY A 75 22.83 0.43 -31.21
N ALA A 76 21.68 0.63 -30.57
CA ALA A 76 21.55 0.35 -29.12
C ALA A 76 20.70 -0.90 -28.87
N HIS A 77 21.26 -2.10 -29.10
CA HIS A 77 20.74 -3.28 -28.44
C HIS A 77 21.05 -3.13 -26.94
N HIS A 78 20.05 -2.82 -26.13
CA HIS A 78 20.16 -3.00 -24.69
C HIS A 78 20.31 -4.50 -24.45
N ASP A 79 21.52 -4.94 -24.10
CA ASP A 79 21.73 -6.29 -23.59
C ASP A 79 20.96 -6.40 -22.28
N ASP A 80 19.83 -7.10 -22.32
CA ASP A 80 19.02 -7.41 -21.15
C ASP A 80 19.91 -8.05 -20.08
N LEU A 81 20.07 -7.37 -18.93
CA LEU A 81 20.89 -7.85 -17.82
C LEU A 81 20.41 -9.23 -17.31
N PHE A 82 19.12 -9.53 -17.51
CA PHE A 82 18.49 -10.80 -17.16
C PHE A 82 17.60 -11.31 -18.29
N SER A 83 17.62 -12.61 -18.54
CA SER A 83 16.71 -13.24 -19.50
C SER A 83 15.24 -13.03 -19.11
N ARG A 84 14.34 -12.98 -20.10
CA ARG A 84 12.90 -12.76 -19.87
C ARG A 84 12.29 -13.75 -18.88
N GLY A 85 12.71 -15.02 -18.91
CA GLY A 85 12.24 -16.02 -17.94
C GLY A 85 12.62 -15.68 -16.49
N VAL A 86 13.81 -15.11 -16.26
CA VAL A 86 14.23 -14.64 -14.92
C VAL A 86 13.42 -13.41 -14.51
N GLN A 87 13.16 -12.47 -15.42
CA GLN A 87 12.34 -11.29 -15.13
C GLN A 87 10.90 -11.66 -14.77
N GLU A 88 10.28 -12.62 -15.47
CA GLU A 88 8.92 -13.10 -15.18
C GLU A 88 8.84 -13.78 -13.80
N ILE A 89 9.78 -14.68 -13.50
CA ILE A 89 9.84 -15.37 -12.20
C ILE A 89 10.15 -14.37 -11.07
N GLY A 90 11.11 -13.49 -11.30
CA GLY A 90 11.50 -12.44 -10.35
C GLY A 90 10.34 -11.49 -10.05
N GLY A 91 9.58 -11.08 -11.07
CA GLY A 91 8.38 -10.27 -10.92
C GLY A 91 7.29 -10.98 -10.11
N ALA A 92 7.05 -12.26 -10.37
CA ALA A 92 6.09 -13.06 -9.60
C ALA A 92 6.49 -13.17 -8.11
N ILE A 93 7.76 -13.47 -7.83
CA ILE A 93 8.29 -13.49 -6.46
C ILE A 93 8.16 -12.12 -5.80
N GLY A 94 8.49 -11.06 -6.54
CA GLY A 94 8.36 -9.67 -6.08
C GLY A 94 6.93 -9.34 -5.66
N LEU A 95 5.92 -9.70 -6.46
CA LEU A 95 4.50 -9.51 -6.13
C LEU A 95 4.07 -10.29 -4.88
N ILE A 96 4.58 -11.50 -4.68
CA ILE A 96 4.29 -12.32 -3.48
C ILE A 96 4.89 -11.66 -2.23
N VAL A 97 6.15 -11.23 -2.30
CA VAL A 97 6.84 -10.54 -1.18
C VAL A 97 6.17 -9.20 -0.89
N PHE A 98 5.79 -8.45 -1.91
CA PHE A 98 5.04 -7.21 -1.78
C PHE A 98 3.68 -7.45 -1.11
N GLY A 99 2.94 -8.47 -1.54
CA GLY A 99 1.68 -8.88 -0.94
C GLY A 99 1.84 -9.24 0.55
N LEU A 100 2.87 -10.00 0.91
CA LEU A 100 3.22 -10.31 2.29
C LEU A 100 3.44 -9.02 3.12
N ALA A 101 4.26 -8.10 2.61
CA ALA A 101 4.54 -6.83 3.29
C ALA A 101 3.26 -6.00 3.49
N LEU A 102 2.41 -5.88 2.46
CA LEU A 102 1.13 -5.20 2.56
C LEU A 102 0.19 -5.90 3.55
N GLY A 103 0.15 -7.23 3.59
CA GLY A 103 -0.66 -7.98 4.55
C GLY A 103 -0.26 -7.73 6.00
N VAL A 104 1.05 -7.63 6.27
CA VAL A 104 1.58 -7.25 7.59
C VAL A 104 1.19 -5.82 7.95
N ILE A 105 1.41 -4.86 7.05
CA ILE A 105 1.04 -3.46 7.26
C ILE A 105 -0.46 -3.36 7.53
N PHE A 106 -1.28 -4.01 6.71
CA PHE A 106 -2.73 -4.03 6.87
C PHE A 106 -3.15 -4.56 8.24
N ALA A 107 -2.58 -5.67 8.69
CA ALA A 107 -2.84 -6.25 10.00
C ALA A 107 -2.47 -5.31 11.16
N VAL A 108 -1.31 -4.65 11.08
CA VAL A 108 -0.87 -3.67 12.07
C VAL A 108 -1.81 -2.46 12.12
N VAL A 109 -2.16 -1.91 10.95
CA VAL A 109 -3.09 -0.77 10.87
C VAL A 109 -4.45 -1.19 11.40
N LEU A 110 -4.99 -2.34 11.01
CA LEU A 110 -6.26 -2.87 11.50
C LEU A 110 -6.26 -3.04 13.03
N ALA A 111 -5.18 -3.54 13.61
CA ALA A 111 -5.06 -3.65 15.06
C ALA A 111 -5.06 -2.26 15.74
N ALA A 112 -4.40 -1.27 15.16
CA ALA A 112 -4.29 0.08 15.71
C ALA A 112 -5.58 0.90 15.57
N VAL A 113 -6.26 0.80 14.43
CA VAL A 113 -7.44 1.62 14.09
C VAL A 113 -8.76 0.90 14.29
N GLY A 114 -8.76 -0.42 14.29
CA GLY A 114 -9.95 -1.28 14.40
C GLY A 114 -10.90 -0.91 15.54
N PRO A 115 -10.43 -0.63 16.77
CA PRO A 115 -11.30 -0.19 17.87
C PRO A 115 -12.07 1.12 17.60
N ARG A 116 -11.59 1.94 16.66
CA ARG A 116 -12.18 3.24 16.27
C ARG A 116 -13.00 3.14 14.98
N LEU A 117 -12.93 2.02 14.27
CA LEU A 117 -13.81 1.76 13.15
C LEU A 117 -15.17 1.34 13.74
N VAL A 118 -16.18 2.19 13.59
CA VAL A 118 -17.56 1.92 14.05
C VAL A 118 -18.18 0.81 13.20
N ALA A 119 -17.75 -0.44 13.40
CA ALA A 119 -18.09 -1.60 12.60
C ALA A 119 -18.81 -2.66 13.46
N SER A 120 -19.82 -3.30 12.88
CA SER A 120 -20.60 -4.35 13.56
C SER A 120 -19.83 -5.67 13.71
N THR A 121 -18.82 -5.91 12.85
CA THR A 121 -18.03 -7.14 12.85
C THR A 121 -16.57 -6.87 12.46
N PRO A 122 -15.63 -7.78 12.79
CA PRO A 122 -14.25 -7.71 12.32
C PRO A 122 -14.14 -7.68 10.79
N LEU A 123 -15.02 -8.40 10.09
CA LEU A 123 -15.06 -8.41 8.62
C LEU A 123 -15.39 -7.02 8.07
N THR A 124 -16.42 -6.36 8.62
CA THR A 124 -16.80 -5.00 8.21
C THR A 124 -15.67 -3.99 8.47
N ALA A 125 -14.94 -4.14 9.58
CA ALA A 125 -13.77 -3.30 9.85
C ALA A 125 -12.66 -3.52 8.81
N SER A 126 -12.36 -4.78 8.47
CA SER A 126 -11.38 -5.13 7.43
C SER A 126 -11.78 -4.60 6.05
N ILE A 127 -13.05 -4.77 5.65
CA ILE A 127 -13.54 -4.29 4.35
C ILE A 127 -13.41 -2.77 4.26
N ARG A 128 -13.82 -2.04 5.30
CA ARG A 128 -13.72 -0.57 5.31
C ARG A 128 -12.27 -0.11 5.24
N LEU A 129 -11.39 -0.70 6.06
CA LEU A 129 -9.97 -0.36 6.02
C LEU A 129 -9.37 -0.68 4.65
N GLY A 130 -9.71 -1.83 4.08
CA GLY A 130 -9.25 -2.25 2.75
C GLY A 130 -9.71 -1.28 1.66
N PHE A 131 -10.99 -0.87 1.69
CA PHE A 131 -11.53 0.10 0.76
C PHE A 131 -10.80 1.44 0.83
N PHE A 132 -10.71 2.06 2.02
CA PHE A 132 -10.04 3.36 2.15
C PHE A 132 -8.54 3.27 1.91
N GLY A 133 -7.90 2.15 2.29
CA GLY A 133 -6.50 1.87 1.98
C GLY A 133 -6.26 1.76 0.48
N PHE A 134 -7.11 1.03 -0.24
CA PHE A 134 -7.06 0.93 -1.70
C PHE A 134 -7.24 2.31 -2.36
N VAL A 135 -8.23 3.08 -1.93
CA VAL A 135 -8.46 4.43 -2.47
C VAL A 135 -7.22 5.29 -2.27
N ALA A 136 -6.67 5.28 -1.05
CA ALA A 136 -5.54 6.14 -0.70
C ALA A 136 -4.24 5.74 -1.39
N VAL A 137 -3.95 4.45 -1.48
CA VAL A 137 -2.63 3.92 -1.90
C VAL A 137 -2.60 3.55 -3.38
N VAL A 138 -3.74 3.22 -3.99
CA VAL A 138 -3.81 2.73 -5.38
C VAL A 138 -4.60 3.71 -6.24
N LEU A 139 -5.87 3.93 -5.93
CA LEU A 139 -6.77 4.66 -6.83
C LEU A 139 -6.35 6.12 -7.02
N VAL A 140 -6.10 6.84 -5.94
CA VAL A 140 -5.75 8.27 -6.01
C VAL A 140 -4.42 8.49 -6.74
N PRO A 141 -3.31 7.78 -6.42
CA PRO A 141 -2.08 7.87 -7.19
C PRO A 141 -2.27 7.50 -8.67
N PHE A 142 -3.01 6.43 -8.97
CA PHE A 142 -3.30 6.03 -10.34
C PHE A 142 -4.07 7.10 -11.13
N LEU A 143 -5.04 7.77 -10.51
CA LEU A 143 -5.80 8.84 -11.16
C LEU A 143 -4.96 10.08 -11.44
N LYS A 144 -3.96 10.40 -10.59
CA LYS A 144 -3.12 11.58 -10.76
C LYS A 144 -1.91 11.31 -11.66
N TYR A 145 -1.22 10.20 -11.43
CA TYR A 145 -0.01 9.79 -12.14
C TYR A 145 -0.09 8.30 -12.50
N PRO A 146 -0.88 7.94 -13.54
CA PRO A 146 -0.97 6.56 -13.99
C PRO A 146 0.38 6.08 -14.52
N ALA A 147 0.67 4.79 -14.37
CA ALA A 147 1.88 4.20 -14.94
C ALA A 147 1.86 4.30 -16.47
N ASN A 148 3.04 4.56 -17.04
CA ASN A 148 3.26 4.49 -18.47
C ASN A 148 3.71 3.07 -18.87
N PRO A 149 3.39 2.61 -20.08
CA PRO A 149 3.96 1.37 -20.62
C PRO A 149 5.50 1.40 -20.60
N PRO A 150 6.15 0.22 -20.60
CA PRO A 150 7.58 0.12 -20.87
C PRO A 150 7.97 0.92 -22.12
N ALA A 151 9.15 1.54 -22.10
CA ALA A 151 9.67 2.45 -23.14
C ALA A 151 8.87 3.74 -23.39
N VAL A 152 7.76 3.98 -22.69
CA VAL A 152 6.96 5.20 -22.83
C VAL A 152 7.27 6.17 -21.68
N GLY A 153 7.88 7.30 -22.04
CA GLY A 153 8.27 8.37 -21.12
C GLY A 153 9.74 8.74 -21.28
N ASP A 154 10.12 9.90 -20.75
CA ASP A 154 11.49 10.39 -20.84
C ASP A 154 12.37 9.74 -19.75
N PRO A 155 13.53 9.14 -20.07
CA PRO A 155 14.48 8.65 -19.09
C PRO A 155 15.01 9.75 -18.14
N ASP A 156 15.11 10.98 -18.61
CA ASP A 156 15.65 12.10 -17.83
C ASP A 156 14.69 12.57 -16.72
N THR A 157 13.40 12.23 -16.82
CA THR A 157 12.36 12.63 -15.85
C THR A 157 12.10 11.58 -14.76
N VAL A 158 12.79 10.42 -14.78
CA VAL A 158 12.53 9.29 -13.87
C VAL A 158 12.50 9.72 -12.40
N ASN A 159 13.46 10.55 -11.98
CA ASN A 159 13.53 11.05 -10.62
C ASN A 159 12.33 11.94 -10.27
N GLU A 160 11.95 12.85 -11.17
CA GLU A 160 10.83 13.76 -10.96
C GLU A 160 9.50 13.01 -10.84
N ARG A 161 9.22 12.07 -11.76
CA ARG A 161 8.02 11.22 -11.70
C ARG A 161 7.96 10.40 -10.42
N THR A 162 9.10 9.88 -9.97
CA THR A 162 9.21 9.11 -8.72
C THR A 162 8.86 9.98 -7.52
N VAL A 163 9.41 11.19 -7.44
CA VAL A 163 9.10 12.15 -6.37
C VAL A 163 7.62 12.55 -6.40
N LEU A 164 7.07 12.83 -7.57
CA LEU A 164 5.65 13.18 -7.73
C LEU A 164 4.72 12.03 -7.32
N TYR A 165 5.07 10.79 -7.66
CA TYR A 165 4.33 9.61 -7.26
C TYR A 165 4.34 9.44 -5.73
N PHE A 166 5.51 9.55 -5.09
CA PHE A 166 5.60 9.49 -3.63
C PHE A 166 4.89 10.67 -2.94
N ALA A 167 4.91 11.87 -3.54
CA ALA A 167 4.21 13.03 -3.03
C ALA A 167 2.70 12.81 -3.04
N VAL A 168 2.10 12.36 -4.16
CA VAL A 168 0.66 12.10 -4.21
C VAL A 168 0.27 10.93 -3.30
N LEU A 169 1.09 9.88 -3.21
CA LEU A 169 0.87 8.76 -2.31
C LEU A 169 0.84 9.22 -0.85
N GLY A 170 1.83 9.99 -0.43
CA GLY A 170 1.91 10.55 0.93
C GLY A 170 0.73 11.48 1.23
N LEU A 171 0.42 12.42 0.34
CA LEU A 171 -0.70 13.36 0.49
C LEU A 171 -2.05 12.66 0.54
N SER A 172 -2.24 11.61 -0.26
CA SER A 172 -3.46 10.81 -0.27
C SER A 172 -3.67 10.04 1.04
N ILE A 173 -2.62 9.44 1.59
CA ILE A 173 -2.64 8.78 2.91
C ILE A 173 -2.93 9.81 4.01
N LEU A 174 -2.25 10.96 3.99
CA LEU A 174 -2.44 12.03 4.97
C LEU A 174 -3.85 12.61 4.91
N LEU A 175 -4.40 12.85 3.71
CA LEU A 175 -5.77 13.33 3.54
C LEU A 175 -6.76 12.32 4.10
N THR A 176 -6.60 11.04 3.77
CA THR A 176 -7.48 9.96 4.25
C THR A 176 -7.46 9.89 5.79
N TRP A 177 -6.27 10.00 6.38
CA TRP A 177 -6.12 10.04 7.83
C TRP A 177 -6.73 11.30 8.45
N ALA A 178 -6.49 12.48 7.89
CA ALA A 178 -7.03 13.76 8.38
C ALA A 178 -8.56 13.80 8.32
N VAL A 179 -9.14 13.34 7.22
CA VAL A 179 -10.59 13.24 7.05
C VAL A 179 -11.19 12.22 8.01
N TRP A 180 -10.52 11.09 8.24
CA TRP A 180 -10.95 10.13 9.26
C TRP A 180 -10.90 10.73 10.67
N ARG A 181 -9.87 11.51 11.00
CA ARG A 181 -9.78 12.23 12.29
C ARG A 181 -10.88 13.27 12.46
N PHE A 182 -11.18 14.03 11.40
CA PHE A 182 -12.32 14.94 11.36
C PHE A 182 -13.64 14.18 11.58
N HIS A 183 -13.83 13.06 10.87
CA HIS A 183 -15.00 12.22 11.03
C HIS A 183 -15.15 11.73 12.47
N LEU A 184 -14.09 11.33 13.16
CA LEU A 184 -14.20 10.93 14.57
C LEU A 184 -14.53 12.09 15.51
N GLY A 185 -14.05 13.31 15.24
CA GLY A 185 -14.18 14.46 16.13
C GLY A 185 -15.45 15.29 15.95
N VAL A 186 -16.08 15.23 14.78
CA VAL A 186 -17.23 16.10 14.47
C VAL A 186 -18.54 15.56 15.07
N SER A 187 -19.28 16.44 15.75
CA SER A 187 -20.62 16.17 16.28
C SER A 187 -21.67 16.75 15.33
N LEU A 188 -22.18 15.89 14.45
CA LEU A 188 -23.23 16.20 13.48
C LEU A 188 -24.21 15.02 13.43
N SER A 189 -25.41 15.24 12.87
CA SER A 189 -26.30 14.13 12.55
C SER A 189 -25.61 13.13 11.61
N PRO A 190 -25.94 11.83 11.63
CA PRO A 190 -25.25 10.82 10.82
C PRO A 190 -25.18 11.18 9.32
N VAL A 191 -26.26 11.74 8.78
CA VAL A 191 -26.35 12.17 7.38
C VAL A 191 -25.47 13.39 7.12
N ALA A 192 -25.57 14.43 7.94
CA ALA A 192 -24.75 15.64 7.78
C ALA A 192 -23.24 15.32 7.94
N LYS A 193 -22.91 14.43 8.87
CA LYS A 193 -21.55 13.94 9.10
C LYS A 193 -20.99 13.21 7.88
N ALA A 194 -21.77 12.34 7.25
CA ALA A 194 -21.37 11.63 6.03
C ALA A 194 -21.08 12.61 4.89
N TRP A 195 -22.00 13.55 4.64
CA TRP A 195 -21.83 14.58 3.61
C TRP A 195 -20.63 15.50 3.88
N ALA A 196 -20.45 15.97 5.11
CA ALA A 196 -19.30 16.80 5.48
C ALA A 196 -17.97 16.05 5.28
N THR A 197 -17.94 14.75 5.64
CA THR A 197 -16.75 13.90 5.44
C THR A 197 -16.44 13.72 3.96
N ALA A 198 -17.47 13.43 3.14
CA ALA A 198 -17.33 13.26 1.70
C ALA A 198 -16.90 14.56 1.01
N ALA A 199 -17.50 15.69 1.37
CA ALA A 199 -17.16 17.01 0.84
C ALA A 199 -15.73 17.40 1.20
N LEU A 200 -15.31 17.18 2.45
CA LEU A 200 -13.94 17.46 2.89
C LEU A 200 -12.92 16.60 2.13
N TYR A 201 -13.22 15.31 1.92
CA TYR A 201 -12.36 14.43 1.14
C TYR A 201 -12.27 14.88 -0.33
N GLY A 202 -13.40 15.17 -0.96
CA GLY A 202 -13.46 15.64 -2.35
C GLY A 202 -12.73 16.97 -2.55
N ALA A 203 -12.93 17.93 -1.65
CA ALA A 203 -12.22 19.20 -1.68
C ALA A 203 -10.70 19.01 -1.48
N GLY A 204 -10.29 18.15 -0.54
CA GLY A 204 -8.89 17.82 -0.33
C GLY A 204 -8.24 17.17 -1.56
N LEU A 205 -8.93 16.25 -2.23
CA LEU A 205 -8.45 15.67 -3.48
C LEU A 205 -8.31 16.71 -4.58
N LEU A 206 -9.31 17.59 -4.74
CA LEU A 206 -9.25 18.68 -5.70
C LEU A 206 -8.03 19.58 -5.45
N VAL A 207 -7.78 19.95 -4.19
CA VAL A 207 -6.60 20.74 -3.81
C VAL A 207 -5.31 20.00 -4.17
N ILE A 208 -5.17 18.72 -3.84
CA ILE A 208 -3.98 17.93 -4.19
C ILE A 208 -3.78 17.89 -5.71
N PHE A 209 -4.85 17.69 -6.48
CA PHE A 209 -4.79 17.53 -7.92
C PHE A 209 -4.44 18.83 -8.64
N LEU A 210 -4.86 19.96 -8.10
CA LEU A 210 -4.53 21.30 -8.61
C LEU A 210 -3.15 21.78 -8.16
N ALA A 211 -2.72 21.42 -6.93
CA ALA A 211 -1.46 21.88 -6.37
C ALA A 211 -0.24 21.13 -6.93
N LEU A 212 -0.39 19.83 -7.20
CA LEU A 212 0.67 19.04 -7.81
C LEU A 212 0.69 19.25 -9.33
N PRO A 213 1.88 19.37 -9.96
CA PRO A 213 1.99 19.58 -11.39
C PRO A 213 1.40 18.42 -12.21
N GLY A 214 1.31 18.61 -13.53
CA GLY A 214 1.02 17.52 -14.46
C GLY A 214 2.17 16.50 -14.48
N ASN A 215 1.94 15.36 -15.15
CA ASN A 215 3.03 14.45 -15.47
C ASN A 215 4.03 15.18 -16.39
N PRO A 216 5.35 15.19 -16.10
CA PRO A 216 6.34 15.85 -16.94
C PRO A 216 6.53 15.19 -18.32
N ASP A 217 6.12 13.93 -18.47
CA ASP A 217 6.25 13.22 -19.75
C ASP A 217 5.14 13.55 -20.75
N ALA A 218 5.53 13.78 -21.99
CA ALA A 218 4.64 13.61 -23.13
C ALA A 218 4.38 12.11 -23.36
N ILE A 219 3.12 11.75 -23.63
CA ILE A 219 2.76 10.38 -24.02
C ILE A 219 2.86 10.29 -25.54
N ASP A 220 4.04 9.92 -26.03
CA ASP A 220 4.29 9.68 -27.46
C ASP A 220 4.20 8.18 -27.79
N ALA A 221 2.99 7.64 -27.67
CA ALA A 221 2.70 6.23 -27.93
C ALA A 221 1.26 6.05 -28.46
N PRO A 222 0.97 4.96 -29.20
CA PRO A 222 -0.38 4.65 -29.65
C PRO A 222 -1.39 4.64 -28.50
N ALA A 223 -2.50 5.36 -28.67
CA ALA A 223 -3.50 5.53 -27.61
C ALA A 223 -4.13 4.20 -27.16
N ASP A 224 -4.24 3.22 -28.06
CA ASP A 224 -4.74 1.88 -27.76
C ASP A 224 -3.78 1.09 -26.86
N LEU A 225 -2.46 1.21 -27.06
CA LEU A 225 -1.45 0.61 -26.20
C LEU A 225 -1.53 1.20 -24.79
N VAL A 226 -1.56 2.53 -24.69
CA VAL A 226 -1.65 3.25 -23.42
C VAL A 226 -2.94 2.90 -22.69
N TRP A 227 -4.06 2.79 -23.41
CA TRP A 227 -5.34 2.39 -22.85
C TRP A 227 -5.31 0.95 -22.32
N ARG A 228 -4.86 -0.02 -23.13
CA ARG A 228 -4.79 -1.44 -22.75
C ARG A 228 -3.81 -1.70 -21.61
N PHE A 229 -2.78 -0.88 -21.45
CA PHE A 229 -1.84 -0.97 -20.34
C PHE A 229 -2.42 -0.45 -19.02
N ARG A 230 -3.39 0.47 -19.08
CA ARG A 230 -4.00 1.10 -17.90
C ARG A 230 -5.27 0.39 -17.41
N LEU A 231 -5.77 -0.60 -18.16
CA LEU A 231 -6.91 -1.47 -17.78
C LEU A 231 -6.42 -2.75 -17.09
#